data_AF-Q9LBU7-F1
#
_entry.id   AF-Q9LBU7-F1
#
_cell.length_a   1.000
_cell.length_b   1.000
_cell.length_c   1.000
_cell.angle_alpha   90.00
_cell.angle_beta   90.00
_cell.angle_gamma   90.00
#
_symmetry.space_group_name_H-M   'P 1'
#
loop_
_entity.id
_entity.type
_entity.pdbx_description
1 polymer ?
#
loop_
_entity_poly.entity_id
_entity_poly.type
_entity_poly.pdbx_seq_one_letter_code
_entity_poly.pdbx_strand_id
1 'polypeptide(L)'
;MSRTAVREAVKTLTAKGMVLPRPRIGTRVMPQSNWNFLDQELLTWWMTEENFHQVIDHFLVMRICLEPQACLLAATVGTAEQKAHLNTLMAEMAALKENFRRERWIEVDMAWHEHIYE
;
A
#
# COMPACT_ATOMS: atom_id res chain seq x y z
N MET A 1 15.61 -21.91 18.15
CA MET A 1 15.65 -20.47 17.80
C MET A 1 16.72 -19.76 18.62
N SER A 2 17.47 -18.81 18.06
CA SER A 2 18.52 -18.08 18.79
C SER A 2 17.95 -16.85 19.52
N ARG A 3 18.58 -16.45 20.64
CA ARG A 3 18.20 -15.23 21.38
C ARG A 3 18.31 -13.96 20.53
N THR A 4 19.28 -13.93 19.64
CA THR A 4 19.48 -12.83 18.67
C THR A 4 18.29 -12.74 17.71
N ALA A 5 17.84 -13.86 17.14
CA ALA A 5 16.71 -13.88 16.22
C ALA A 5 15.41 -13.36 16.89
N VAL A 6 15.16 -13.75 18.14
CA VAL A 6 14.00 -13.27 18.90
C VAL A 6 14.07 -11.76 19.13
N ARG A 7 15.25 -11.23 19.46
CA ARG A 7 15.42 -9.78 19.68
C ARG A 7 15.16 -8.98 18.41
N GLU A 8 15.69 -9.42 17.27
CA GLU A 8 15.44 -8.74 15.99
C GLU A 8 13.96 -8.83 15.59
N ALA A 9 13.31 -9.97 15.79
CA ALA A 9 11.87 -10.08 15.57
C ALA A 9 11.06 -9.09 16.42
N VAL A 10 11.37 -8.97 17.72
CA VAL A 10 10.70 -7.99 18.60
C VAL A 10 10.95 -6.55 18.14
N LYS A 11 12.16 -6.24 17.66
CA LYS A 11 12.48 -4.91 17.11
C LYS A 11 11.64 -4.61 15.87
N THR A 12 11.55 -5.55 14.93
CA THR A 12 10.71 -5.43 13.73
C THR A 12 9.24 -5.23 14.09
N LEU A 13 8.69 -6.04 15.00
CA LEU A 13 7.30 -5.91 15.45
C LEU A 13 7.03 -4.59 16.19
N THR A 14 8.02 -4.07 16.93
CA THR A 14 7.92 -2.78 17.62
C THR A 14 7.88 -1.63 16.62
N ALA A 15 8.71 -1.67 15.58
CA ALA A 15 8.73 -0.66 14.52
C ALA A 15 7.40 -0.58 13.75
N LYS A 16 6.70 -1.70 13.63
CA LYS A 16 5.35 -1.80 13.03
C LYS A 16 4.21 -1.46 13.99
N GLY A 17 4.52 -1.13 15.25
CA GLY A 17 3.52 -0.79 16.28
C GLY A 17 2.76 -1.99 16.86
N MET A 18 3.12 -3.23 16.50
CA MET A 18 2.39 -4.44 16.90
C MET A 18 2.66 -4.83 18.35
N VAL A 19 3.84 -4.50 18.87
CA VAL A 19 4.22 -4.81 20.24
C VAL A 19 4.90 -3.64 20.92
N LEU A 20 4.79 -3.61 22.25
CA LEU A 20 5.47 -2.66 23.11
C LEU A 20 6.34 -3.43 24.12
N PRO A 21 7.67 -3.41 23.96
CA PRO A 21 8.59 -3.94 24.96
C PRO A 21 8.55 -3.08 26.24
N ARG A 22 8.36 -3.70 27.41
CA ARG A 22 8.37 -3.04 28.71
C ARG A 22 9.41 -3.67 29.66
N PRO A 23 10.30 -2.88 30.29
CA PRO A 23 11.22 -3.38 31.30
C PRO A 23 10.47 -4.10 32.43
N ARG A 24 11.00 -5.25 32.88
CA ARG A 24 10.47 -6.08 34.00
C ARG A 24 9.07 -6.70 33.80
N ILE A 25 8.31 -6.26 32.80
CA ILE A 25 6.95 -6.72 32.52
C ILE A 25 6.91 -7.62 31.27
N GLY A 26 7.87 -7.46 30.37
CA GLY A 26 7.95 -8.22 29.11
C GLY A 26 7.36 -7.46 27.93
N THR A 27 7.07 -8.17 26.84
CA THR A 27 6.53 -7.58 25.60
C THR A 27 5.01 -7.71 25.58
N ARG A 28 4.31 -6.60 25.37
CA ARG A 28 2.84 -6.57 25.26
C ARG A 28 2.41 -6.41 23.81
N VAL A 29 1.42 -7.19 23.38
CA VAL A 29 0.76 -7.00 22.08
C VAL A 29 -0.13 -5.75 22.15
N MET A 30 0.01 -4.87 21.16
CA MET A 30 -0.74 -3.61 21.08
C MET A 30 -2.05 -3.81 20.29
N PRO A 31 -3.11 -3.03 20.59
CA PRO A 31 -4.33 -3.02 19.79
C PRO A 31 -4.03 -2.71 18.31
N GLN A 32 -4.84 -3.26 17.39
CA GLN A 32 -4.65 -3.05 15.94
C GLN A 32 -4.68 -1.58 15.52
N SER A 33 -5.40 -0.72 16.25
CA SER A 33 -5.40 0.74 16.03
C SER A 33 -4.03 1.41 16.12
N ASN A 34 -3.03 0.72 16.70
CA ASN A 34 -1.67 1.21 16.84
C ASN A 34 -0.73 0.66 15.76
N TRP A 35 -1.20 -0.27 14.93
CA TRP A 35 -0.37 -0.92 13.93
C TRP A 35 -0.15 0.03 12.74
N ASN A 36 1.05 0.00 12.17
CA ASN A 36 1.38 0.81 11.01
C ASN A 36 0.90 0.13 9.71
N PHE A 37 -0.35 0.36 9.33
CA PHE A 37 -0.91 -0.17 8.08
C PHE A 37 -0.38 0.52 6.80
N LEU A 38 0.60 1.42 6.90
CA LEU A 38 1.35 1.91 5.73
C LEU A 38 2.62 1.07 5.47
N ASP A 39 2.97 0.15 6.39
CA ASP A 39 4.07 -0.77 6.21
C ASP A 39 3.65 -1.96 5.32
N GLN A 40 4.30 -2.09 4.16
CA GLN A 40 3.98 -3.11 3.16
C GLN A 40 4.10 -4.55 3.69
N GLU A 41 5.10 -4.82 4.51
CA GLU A 41 5.32 -6.16 5.07
C GLU A 41 4.24 -6.51 6.10
N LEU A 42 3.84 -5.54 6.94
CA LEU A 42 2.72 -5.72 7.87
C LEU A 42 1.41 -6.00 7.12
N LEU A 43 1.14 -5.23 6.07
CA LEU A 43 -0.03 -5.43 5.22
C LEU A 43 -0.04 -6.82 4.56
N THR A 44 1.12 -7.30 4.13
CA THR A 44 1.29 -8.64 3.55
C THR A 44 1.00 -9.74 4.57
N TRP A 45 1.43 -9.57 5.83
CA TRP A 45 1.11 -10.51 6.91
C TRP A 45 -0.35 -10.45 7.34
N TRP A 46 -0.93 -9.25 7.29
CA TRP A 46 -2.31 -9.03 7.70
C TRP A 46 -3.30 -9.57 6.67
N MET A 47 -2.98 -9.51 5.37
CA MET A 47 -3.85 -9.98 4.30
C MET A 47 -3.91 -11.51 4.26
N THR A 48 -4.99 -12.08 4.76
CA THR A 48 -5.32 -13.51 4.69
C THR A 48 -6.54 -13.73 3.80
N GLU A 49 -6.80 -14.96 3.38
CA GLU A 49 -8.02 -15.30 2.62
C GLU A 49 -9.30 -14.92 3.40
N GLU A 50 -9.28 -15.06 4.73
CA GLU A 50 -10.44 -14.81 5.60
C GLU A 50 -10.77 -13.32 5.74
N ASN A 51 -9.76 -12.45 5.80
CA ASN A 51 -9.97 -11.01 6.01
C ASN A 51 -9.78 -10.16 4.76
N PHE A 52 -9.51 -10.77 3.59
CA PHE A 52 -9.23 -10.09 2.33
C PHE A 52 -10.20 -8.93 2.03
N HIS A 53 -11.51 -9.17 2.11
CA HIS A 53 -12.51 -8.13 1.84
C HIS A 53 -12.41 -6.96 2.82
N GLN A 54 -12.22 -7.24 4.12
CA GLN A 54 -12.05 -6.20 5.13
C GLN A 54 -10.79 -5.35 4.84
N VAL A 55 -9.68 -6.00 4.48
CA VAL A 55 -8.45 -5.30 4.10
C VAL A 55 -8.70 -4.38 2.91
N ILE A 56 -9.33 -4.89 1.85
CA ILE A 56 -9.65 -4.13 0.65
C ILE A 56 -10.54 -2.92 0.95
N ASP A 57 -11.56 -3.06 1.81
CA ASP A 57 -12.43 -1.94 2.20
C ASP A 57 -11.64 -0.79 2.85
N HIS A 58 -10.71 -1.12 3.74
CA HIS A 58 -9.83 -0.12 4.37
C HIS A 58 -8.92 0.57 3.34
N PHE A 59 -8.36 -0.18 2.38
CA PHE A 59 -7.55 0.40 1.31
C PHE A 59 -8.33 1.30 0.37
N LEU A 60 -9.56 0.91 0.01
CA LEU A 60 -10.42 1.73 -0.84
C LEU A 60 -10.74 3.06 -0.17
N VAL A 61 -10.98 3.09 1.14
CA VAL A 61 -11.15 4.35 1.89
C VAL A 61 -9.90 5.22 1.77
N MET A 62 -8.70 4.65 1.95
CA MET A 62 -7.45 5.40 1.78
C MET A 62 -7.29 5.98 0.38
N ARG A 63 -7.55 5.16 -0.65
CA ARG A 63 -7.47 5.59 -2.06
C ARG A 63 -8.46 6.71 -2.36
N ILE A 64 -9.72 6.59 -1.94
CA ILE A 64 -10.75 7.62 -2.14
C ILE A 64 -10.38 8.94 -1.44
N CYS A 65 -9.68 8.89 -0.30
CA CYS A 65 -9.23 10.08 0.40
C CYS A 65 -8.04 10.79 -0.28
N LEU A 66 -7.15 10.04 -0.93
CA LEU A 66 -5.86 10.55 -1.44
C LEU A 66 -5.84 10.75 -2.96
N GLU A 67 -6.24 9.74 -3.72
CA GLU A 67 -6.08 9.70 -5.18
C GLU A 67 -6.81 10.84 -5.90
N PRO A 68 -8.03 11.26 -5.53
CA PRO A 68 -8.68 12.39 -6.21
C PRO A 68 -7.88 13.68 -6.13
N GLN A 69 -7.25 13.95 -4.98
CA GLN A 69 -6.43 15.14 -4.78
C GLN A 69 -5.09 15.02 -5.53
N ALA A 70 -4.47 13.85 -5.53
CA ALA A 70 -3.27 13.57 -6.32
C ALA A 70 -3.54 13.77 -7.82
N CYS A 71 -4.62 13.20 -8.34
CA CYS A 71 -5.07 13.41 -9.72
C CYS A 71 -5.30 14.89 -10.06
N LEU A 72 -5.94 15.65 -9.16
CA LEU A 72 -6.13 17.09 -9.34
C LEU A 72 -4.79 17.83 -9.45
N LEU A 73 -3.83 17.50 -8.59
CA LEU A 73 -2.50 18.10 -8.63
C LEU A 73 -1.75 17.71 -9.91
N ALA A 74 -1.71 16.44 -10.27
CA ALA A 74 -1.10 15.98 -11.52
C ALA A 74 -1.69 16.70 -12.76
N ALA A 75 -3.01 16.92 -12.77
CA ALA A 75 -3.68 17.64 -13.86
C ALA A 75 -3.36 19.15 -13.88
N THR A 76 -3.24 19.78 -12.70
CA THR A 76 -3.09 21.24 -12.58
C THR A 76 -1.64 21.69 -12.65
N VAL A 77 -0.75 21.05 -11.88
CA VAL A 77 0.65 21.45 -11.73
C VAL A 77 1.64 20.58 -12.50
N GLY A 78 1.25 19.37 -12.94
CA GLY A 78 2.16 18.46 -13.65
C GLY A 78 2.71 19.05 -14.95
N THR A 79 3.90 18.62 -15.35
CA THR A 79 4.54 19.04 -16.61
C THR A 79 3.81 18.45 -17.83
N ALA A 80 4.12 18.98 -19.02
CA ALA A 80 3.58 18.44 -20.26
C ALA A 80 3.97 16.96 -20.45
N GLU A 81 5.20 16.59 -20.08
CA GLU A 81 5.72 15.23 -20.16
C GLU A 81 4.98 14.29 -19.20
N GLN A 82 4.79 14.69 -17.94
CA GLN A 82 4.05 13.90 -16.96
C GLN A 82 2.60 13.66 -17.41
N LYS A 83 1.92 14.70 -17.92
CA LYS A 83 0.56 14.58 -18.46
C LYS A 83 0.49 13.67 -19.68
N ALA A 84 1.46 13.78 -20.58
CA ALA A 84 1.56 12.90 -21.74
C ALA A 84 1.75 11.43 -21.32
N HIS A 85 2.55 11.19 -20.28
CA HIS A 85 2.75 9.84 -19.74
C HIS A 85 1.46 9.26 -19.16
N LEU A 86 0.75 10.00 -18.31
CA LEU A 86 -0.56 9.59 -17.77
C LEU A 86 -1.58 9.27 -18.87
N ASN A 87 -1.65 10.09 -19.91
CA ASN A 87 -2.55 9.86 -21.05
C ASN A 87 -2.17 8.59 -21.82
N THR A 88 -0.87 8.31 -21.99
CA THR A 88 -0.37 7.10 -22.65
C THR A 88 -0.77 5.85 -21.88
N LEU A 89 -0.51 5.85 -20.56
CA LEU A 89 -0.89 4.76 -19.66
C LEU A 89 -2.42 4.53 -19.66
N MET A 90 -3.22 5.60 -19.60
CA MET A 90 -4.67 5.52 -19.65
C MET A 90 -5.18 4.93 -20.98
N ALA A 91 -4.60 5.34 -22.10
CA ALA A 91 -4.95 4.80 -23.41
C ALA A 91 -4.60 3.30 -23.51
N GLU A 92 -3.47 2.88 -22.94
CA GLU A 92 -3.09 1.47 -22.88
C GLU A 92 -4.06 0.66 -22.01
N MET A 93 -4.45 1.15 -20.83
CA MET A 93 -5.46 0.49 -19.99
C MET A 93 -6.78 0.31 -20.73
N ALA A 94 -7.23 1.32 -21.48
CA ALA A 94 -8.45 1.25 -22.27
C ALA A 94 -8.36 0.18 -23.38
N ALA A 95 -7.23 0.11 -24.10
CA ALA A 95 -7.00 -0.91 -25.13
C ALA A 95 -6.92 -2.33 -24.54
N LEU A 96 -6.27 -2.48 -23.39
CA LEU A 96 -6.19 -3.76 -22.68
C LEU A 96 -7.56 -4.24 -22.18
N LYS A 97 -8.54 -3.35 -22.00
CA LYS A 97 -9.90 -3.76 -21.63
C LYS A 97 -10.60 -4.54 -22.74
N GLU A 98 -10.32 -4.25 -24.01
CA GLU A 98 -10.92 -4.94 -25.16
C GLU A 98 -10.34 -6.34 -25.36
N ASN A 99 -9.04 -6.51 -25.13
CA ASN A 99 -8.36 -7.80 -25.15
C ASN A 99 -7.60 -8.00 -23.84
N PHE A 100 -8.31 -8.51 -22.83
CA PHE A 100 -7.87 -8.53 -21.45
C PHE A 100 -6.66 -9.42 -21.20
N ARG A 101 -5.49 -8.78 -21.11
CA ARG A 101 -4.23 -9.37 -20.64
C ARG A 101 -4.00 -8.95 -19.20
N ARG A 102 -4.42 -9.79 -18.25
CA ARG A 102 -4.43 -9.48 -16.80
C ARG A 102 -3.10 -8.93 -16.29
N GLU A 103 -1.99 -9.63 -16.54
CA GLU A 103 -0.67 -9.25 -16.01
C GLU A 103 -0.28 -7.84 -16.49
N ARG A 104 -0.39 -7.61 -17.80
CA ARG A 104 -0.10 -6.30 -18.38
C ARG A 104 -1.06 -5.21 -17.89
N TRP A 105 -2.34 -5.53 -17.71
CA TRP A 105 -3.31 -4.57 -17.19
C TRP A 105 -2.95 -4.13 -15.77
N ILE A 106 -2.54 -5.06 -14.90
CA ILE A 106 -2.09 -4.75 -13.52
C ILE A 106 -0.84 -3.87 -13.55
N GLU A 107 0.14 -4.17 -14.40
CA GLU A 107 1.36 -3.35 -14.53
C GLU A 107 1.03 -1.91 -14.93
N VAL A 108 0.16 -1.72 -15.91
CA VAL A 108 -0.20 -0.39 -16.42
C VAL A 108 -1.07 0.36 -15.41
N ASP A 109 -2.00 -0.31 -14.74
CA ASP A 109 -2.81 0.27 -13.66
C ASP A 109 -1.94 0.74 -12.50
N MET A 110 -0.98 -0.08 -12.07
CA MET A 110 -0.02 0.28 -11.02
C MET A 110 0.83 1.48 -11.43
N ALA A 111 1.41 1.47 -12.63
CA ALA A 111 2.20 2.58 -13.14
C ALA A 111 1.38 3.89 -13.22
N TRP A 112 0.10 3.81 -13.60
CA TRP A 112 -0.75 4.99 -13.67
C TRP A 112 -1.01 5.58 -12.28
N HIS A 113 -1.32 4.74 -11.28
CA HIS A 113 -1.56 5.18 -9.91
C HIS A 113 -0.29 5.61 -9.17
N GLU A 114 0.89 5.12 -9.54
CA GLU A 114 2.15 5.66 -9.04
C GLU A 114 2.42 7.05 -9.61
N HIS A 115 2.19 7.23 -10.92
CA HIS A 115 2.50 8.47 -11.64
C HIS A 115 1.67 9.68 -11.18
N ILE A 116 0.46 9.49 -10.63
CA ILE A 116 -0.32 10.61 -10.09
C ILE A 116 0.31 11.26 -8.84
N TYR A 117 1.32 10.62 -8.24
CA TYR A 117 2.07 11.14 -7.09
C TYR A 117 3.43 11.75 -7.46
N GLU A 118 3.83 11.72 -8.74
CA GLU A 118 5.05 12.38 -9.26
C GLU A 118 4.81 13.81 -9.74
#